data_AF-A0AAW6WYR3-F1
#
_entry.id   AF-A0AAW6WYR3-F1
#
_cell.length_a   1.000
_cell.length_b   1.000
_cell.length_c   1.000
_cell.angle_alpha   90.00
_cell.angle_beta   90.00
_cell.angle_gamma   90.00
#
_symmetry.space_group_name_H-M   'P 1'
#
loop_
_entity.id
_entity.type
_entity.pdbx_description
1 polymer ?
#
loop_
_entity_poly.entity_id
_entity_poly.type
_entity_poly.pdbx_seq_one_letter_code
_entity_poly.pdbx_strand_id
1 'polypeptide(L)'
;MQTRNLCGRILAAMLTGLVALGAASTAEAYSAYRRVTADAQTGVVAWGAANFGVGGNPSTLSFFYYASDAAARLAMPAAQCFIKVDLGALVNPLQGTQVPVGNAGIQYQANPADNPAPLPWNITFDNVPPDHWSIAKTEIQNPTSSNNAASRVAAAAFQVLANTAGSGVTVINGTLQNCAAQ
;
A
#
# COMPACT_ATOMS: atom_id res chain seq x y z
N MET A 1 85.36 0.75 1.71
CA MET A 1 84.58 1.68 0.86
C MET A 1 83.12 1.29 0.92
N GLN A 2 82.25 2.29 1.17
CA GLN A 2 80.79 2.26 0.98
C GLN A 2 80.45 1.78 -0.46
N THR A 3 79.28 1.22 -0.82
CA THR A 3 77.93 1.81 -0.69
C THR A 3 76.82 0.77 -1.02
N ARG A 4 75.74 0.85 -0.24
CA ARG A 4 74.30 0.68 -0.55
C ARG A 4 73.89 0.21 -1.97
N ASN A 5 72.89 -0.67 -2.02
CA ASN A 5 71.68 -0.45 -2.82
C ASN A 5 70.47 -1.22 -2.23
N LEU A 6 69.73 -0.54 -1.33
CA LEU A 6 68.29 -0.73 -1.21
C LEU A 6 67.65 -0.01 -2.41
N CYS A 7 66.84 -0.71 -3.20
CA CYS A 7 65.63 -0.17 -3.84
C CYS A 7 65.01 -1.22 -4.79
N GLY A 8 63.72 -1.52 -4.63
CA GLY A 8 62.96 -2.15 -5.71
C GLY A 8 61.74 -2.98 -5.33
N ARG A 9 60.73 -2.35 -4.71
CA ARG A 9 59.30 -2.43 -5.10
C ARG A 9 58.67 -3.84 -5.22
N ILE A 10 57.92 -4.28 -4.21
CA ILE A 10 56.43 -4.23 -4.20
C ILE A 10 55.80 -4.82 -5.46
N LEU A 11 55.29 -6.06 -5.35
CA LEU A 11 54.14 -6.58 -6.10
C LEU A 11 53.43 -7.57 -5.16
N ALA A 12 52.60 -7.09 -4.23
CA ALA A 12 51.19 -6.74 -4.41
C ALA A 12 50.36 -7.95 -4.87
N ALA A 13 49.75 -8.60 -3.88
CA ALA A 13 48.73 -9.62 -4.00
C ALA A 13 47.55 -9.12 -4.84
N MET A 14 47.12 -9.91 -5.82
CA MET A 14 45.81 -9.75 -6.46
C MET A 14 45.13 -11.11 -6.53
N LEU A 15 44.43 -11.46 -5.44
CA LEU A 15 43.46 -12.54 -5.42
C LEU A 15 42.25 -12.07 -4.60
N THR A 16 41.39 -11.26 -5.22
CA THR A 16 40.09 -10.89 -4.64
C THR A 16 39.09 -10.61 -5.75
N GLY A 17 37.95 -11.30 -5.70
CA GLY A 17 36.69 -10.73 -6.17
C GLY A 17 35.94 -11.49 -7.27
N LEU A 18 35.65 -12.78 -7.10
CA LEU A 18 34.38 -13.31 -7.59
C LEU A 18 33.47 -13.53 -6.38
N VAL A 19 32.75 -12.48 -5.99
CA VAL A 19 31.52 -12.65 -5.21
C VAL A 19 30.40 -12.43 -6.20
N ALA A 20 29.67 -13.52 -6.46
CA ALA A 20 28.50 -13.53 -7.31
C ALA A 20 27.55 -12.37 -6.92
N LEU A 21 27.19 -11.53 -7.89
CA LEU A 21 25.98 -10.71 -7.80
C LEU A 21 24.77 -11.65 -7.93
N GLY A 22 24.53 -12.46 -6.91
CA GLY A 22 23.18 -12.88 -6.59
C GLY A 22 22.53 -11.68 -5.93
N ALA A 23 21.85 -10.85 -6.71
CA ALA A 23 20.91 -9.89 -6.15
C ALA A 23 19.87 -10.72 -5.41
N ALA A 24 20.08 -10.91 -4.11
CA ALA A 24 19.01 -11.27 -3.20
C ALA A 24 18.00 -10.13 -3.34
N SER A 25 16.93 -10.36 -4.10
CA SER A 25 15.77 -9.48 -4.08
C SER A 25 15.29 -9.51 -2.63
N THR A 26 15.68 -8.52 -1.83
CA THR A 26 15.04 -8.30 -0.55
C THR A 26 13.58 -8.11 -0.86
N ALA A 27 12.74 -9.00 -0.33
CA ALA A 27 11.31 -8.80 -0.41
C ALA A 27 11.01 -7.61 0.50
N GLU A 28 11.02 -6.41 -0.09
CA GLU A 28 10.67 -5.18 0.58
C GLU A 28 9.18 -5.23 0.96
N ALA A 29 8.81 -4.58 2.06
CA ALA A 29 7.41 -4.43 2.42
C ALA A 29 6.69 -3.67 1.29
N TYR A 30 5.79 -4.35 0.60
CA TYR A 30 5.09 -3.82 -0.55
C TYR A 30 3.78 -3.20 -0.06
N SER A 31 3.54 -1.91 -0.34
CA SER A 31 2.35 -1.23 0.17
C SER A 31 1.63 -0.44 -0.91
N ALA A 32 0.30 -0.51 -0.90
CA ALA A 32 -0.55 0.28 -1.77
C ALA A 32 -1.22 1.41 -0.98
N TYR A 33 -1.31 2.58 -1.60
CA TYR A 33 -1.70 3.83 -0.95
C TYR A 33 -2.93 4.43 -1.64
N ARG A 34 -3.82 5.01 -0.84
CA ARG A 34 -4.90 5.90 -1.30
C ARG A 34 -4.81 7.19 -0.51
N ARG A 35 -4.88 8.34 -1.18
CA ARG A 35 -5.10 9.63 -0.52
C ARG A 35 -6.52 9.72 0.05
N VAL A 36 -6.65 10.32 1.23
CA VAL A 36 -7.93 10.63 1.86
C VAL A 36 -7.89 12.02 2.48
N THR A 37 -9.06 12.62 2.63
CA THR A 37 -9.26 13.80 3.47
C THR A 37 -9.50 13.41 4.92
N ALA A 38 -9.19 14.33 5.81
CA ALA A 38 -9.40 14.20 7.24
C ALA A 38 -9.96 15.51 7.79
N ASP A 39 -10.55 15.42 8.98
CA ASP A 39 -10.90 16.60 9.75
C ASP A 39 -9.64 17.39 10.08
N ALA A 40 -9.63 18.68 9.74
CA ALA A 40 -8.42 19.50 9.80
C ALA A 40 -7.97 19.80 11.24
N GLN A 41 -8.88 19.70 12.21
CA GLN A 41 -8.64 20.00 13.62
C GLN A 41 -8.12 18.76 14.36
N THR A 42 -8.75 17.61 14.11
CA THR A 42 -8.47 16.35 14.82
C THR A 42 -7.49 15.45 14.09
N GLY A 43 -7.37 15.58 12.76
CA GLY A 43 -6.58 14.68 11.91
C GLY A 43 -7.26 13.33 11.64
N VAL A 44 -8.48 13.13 12.15
CA VAL A 44 -9.22 11.88 11.94
C VAL A 44 -9.70 11.79 10.49
N VAL A 45 -9.42 10.67 9.83
CA VAL A 45 -9.87 10.40 8.46
C VAL A 45 -11.39 10.55 8.36
N ALA A 46 -11.87 11.27 7.34
CA ALA A 46 -13.29 11.37 7.08
C ALA A 46 -13.80 10.06 6.43
N TRP A 47 -14.30 9.14 7.25
CA TRP A 47 -14.79 7.82 6.83
C TRP A 47 -16.11 7.91 6.07
N GLY A 48 -16.03 8.24 4.79
CA GLY A 48 -17.20 8.38 3.93
C GLY A 48 -16.92 8.07 2.47
N ALA A 49 -18.01 7.96 1.70
CA ALA A 49 -17.97 7.58 0.29
C ALA A 49 -17.07 8.49 -0.57
N ALA A 50 -16.89 9.76 -0.19
CA ALA A 50 -16.02 10.70 -0.90
C ALA A 50 -14.54 10.26 -0.87
N ASN A 51 -14.07 9.68 0.23
CA ASN A 51 -12.69 9.20 0.38
C ASN A 51 -12.49 7.79 -0.17
N PHE A 52 -13.54 6.97 -0.16
CA PHE A 52 -13.51 5.58 -0.59
C PHE A 52 -14.31 5.36 -1.88
N GLY A 53 -14.21 6.32 -2.81
CA GLY A 53 -14.93 6.29 -4.08
C GLY A 53 -14.62 5.05 -4.91
N VAL A 54 -15.64 4.20 -5.12
CA VAL A 54 -15.67 3.12 -6.09
C VAL A 54 -16.16 3.68 -7.42
N GLY A 55 -15.42 3.46 -8.51
CA GLY A 55 -15.75 4.03 -9.81
C GLY A 55 -14.95 3.43 -10.96
N GLY A 56 -15.18 3.92 -12.17
CA GLY A 56 -14.53 3.40 -13.38
C GLY A 56 -15.31 2.27 -14.08
N ASN A 57 -14.72 1.73 -15.15
CA ASN A 57 -15.26 0.63 -15.93
C ASN A 57 -14.15 -0.39 -16.27
N PRO A 58 -14.05 -1.54 -15.56
CA PRO A 58 -14.93 -1.99 -14.47
C PRO A 58 -14.84 -1.11 -13.22
N SER A 59 -15.88 -1.10 -12.38
CA SER A 59 -15.90 -0.25 -11.17
C SER A 59 -15.07 -0.85 -10.03
N THR A 60 -14.11 -0.09 -9.54
CA THR A 60 -13.14 -0.52 -8.52
C THR A 60 -12.82 0.57 -7.50
N LEU A 61 -12.28 0.15 -6.35
CA LEU A 61 -11.64 1.00 -5.36
C LEU A 61 -10.12 1.04 -5.61
N SER A 62 -9.61 2.17 -6.10
CA SER A 62 -8.21 2.32 -6.58
C SER A 62 -7.16 2.64 -5.52
N PHE A 63 -6.00 1.99 -5.58
CA PHE A 63 -4.80 2.25 -4.78
C PHE A 63 -3.58 2.27 -5.69
N PHE A 64 -2.47 2.82 -5.20
CA PHE A 64 -1.23 2.93 -5.96
C PHE A 64 -0.04 2.49 -5.12
N TYR A 65 0.81 1.65 -5.70
CA TYR A 65 2.06 1.27 -5.05
C TYR A 65 3.05 2.43 -5.05
N TYR A 66 3.77 2.56 -3.94
CA TYR A 66 4.98 3.37 -3.84
C TYR A 66 6.00 2.65 -2.98
N ALA A 67 7.28 2.80 -3.32
CA ALA A 67 8.39 2.15 -2.61
C ALA A 67 8.52 2.57 -1.13
N SER A 68 7.92 3.69 -0.73
CA SER A 68 7.91 4.14 0.66
C SER A 68 6.79 5.16 0.92
N ASP A 69 6.47 5.39 2.19
CA ASP A 69 5.57 6.47 2.62
C ASP A 69 6.03 7.84 2.13
N ALA A 70 7.36 8.08 2.08
CA ALA A 70 7.93 9.33 1.57
C ALA A 70 7.69 9.48 0.06
N ALA A 71 7.84 8.41 -0.72
CA ALA A 71 7.55 8.41 -2.14
C ALA A 71 6.05 8.65 -2.41
N ALA A 72 5.16 8.06 -1.61
CA ALA A 72 3.72 8.31 -1.70
C ALA A 72 3.38 9.80 -1.43
N ARG A 73 3.99 10.42 -0.41
CA ARG A 73 3.81 11.86 -0.13
C ARG A 73 4.32 12.75 -1.26
N LEU A 74 5.45 12.41 -1.87
CA LEU A 74 6.01 13.15 -3.00
C LEU A 74 5.12 13.04 -4.25
N ALA A 75 4.55 11.88 -4.53
CA ALA A 75 3.68 11.65 -5.68
C ALA A 75 2.28 12.26 -5.51
N MET A 76 1.79 12.37 -4.27
CA MET A 76 0.48 12.94 -3.94
C MET A 76 0.59 14.08 -2.91
N PRO A 77 1.22 15.22 -3.27
CA PRO A 77 1.56 16.27 -2.31
C PRO A 77 0.35 16.98 -1.69
N ALA A 78 -0.83 16.87 -2.29
CA ALA A 78 -2.07 17.46 -1.79
C ALA A 78 -2.86 16.55 -0.84
N ALA A 79 -2.41 15.32 -0.58
CA ALA A 79 -3.11 14.39 0.31
C ALA A 79 -3.01 14.85 1.78
N GLN A 80 -4.15 14.98 2.46
CA GLN A 80 -4.16 15.31 3.90
C GLN A 80 -3.64 14.13 4.73
N CYS A 81 -4.18 12.94 4.46
CA CYS A 81 -3.75 11.67 5.03
C CYS A 81 -3.71 10.61 3.93
N PHE A 82 -3.14 9.45 4.24
CA PHE A 82 -3.22 8.28 3.38
C PHE A 82 -3.75 7.07 4.14
N ILE A 83 -4.47 6.23 3.41
CA ILE A 83 -4.66 4.82 3.76
C ILE A 83 -3.52 4.04 3.13
N LYS A 84 -2.80 3.30 3.95
CA LYS A 84 -1.74 2.38 3.55
C LYS A 84 -2.24 0.96 3.76
N VAL A 85 -2.15 0.14 2.71
CA VAL A 85 -2.44 -1.30 2.75
C VAL A 85 -1.12 -2.03 2.56
N ASP A 86 -0.70 -2.77 3.59
CA ASP A 86 0.43 -3.68 3.54
C ASP A 86 0.05 -4.93 2.73
N LEU A 87 0.76 -5.15 1.64
CA LEU A 87 0.58 -6.30 0.74
C LEU A 87 1.61 -7.39 1.02
N GLY A 88 2.42 -7.23 2.07
CA GLY A 88 3.45 -8.16 2.50
C GLY A 88 4.71 -8.09 1.63
N ALA A 89 5.44 -9.20 1.62
CA ALA A 89 6.73 -9.34 0.98
C ALA A 89 6.56 -9.73 -0.51
N LEU A 90 6.22 -8.77 -1.37
CA LEU A 90 6.09 -8.98 -2.81
C LEU A 90 7.35 -8.55 -3.56
N VAL A 91 7.70 -9.30 -4.61
CA VAL A 91 8.79 -8.96 -5.54
C VAL A 91 8.23 -9.01 -6.96
N ASN A 92 8.25 -7.86 -7.66
CA ASN A 92 7.79 -7.72 -9.05
C ASN A 92 6.47 -8.45 -9.33
N PRO A 93 5.37 -8.10 -8.62
CA PRO A 93 4.09 -8.77 -8.80
C PRO A 93 3.66 -8.75 -10.26
N LEU A 94 3.17 -9.88 -10.76
CA LEU A 94 2.62 -9.97 -12.11
C LEU A 94 1.21 -9.37 -12.13
N GLN A 95 0.82 -8.80 -13.27
CA GLN A 95 -0.55 -8.34 -13.46
C GLN A 95 -1.53 -9.49 -13.17
N GLY A 96 -2.58 -9.20 -12.39
CA GLY A 96 -3.53 -10.19 -11.87
C GLY A 96 -3.15 -10.79 -10.51
N THR A 97 -2.00 -10.44 -9.93
CA THR A 97 -1.65 -10.84 -8.55
C THR A 97 -2.73 -10.34 -7.59
N GLN A 98 -3.23 -11.23 -6.73
CA GLN A 98 -4.23 -10.91 -5.72
C GLN A 98 -3.65 -11.06 -4.32
N VAL A 99 -3.97 -10.11 -3.45
CA VAL A 99 -3.62 -10.15 -2.03
C VAL A 99 -4.90 -9.94 -1.22
N PRO A 100 -5.19 -10.77 -0.20
CA PRO A 100 -6.32 -10.55 0.69
C PRO A 100 -6.05 -9.35 1.60
N VAL A 101 -7.01 -8.43 1.69
CA VAL A 101 -7.00 -7.29 2.62
C VAL A 101 -7.94 -7.58 3.79
N GLY A 102 -7.41 -7.49 5.00
CA GLY A 102 -8.11 -7.90 6.22
C GLY A 102 -8.12 -9.42 6.42
N ASN A 103 -9.06 -9.90 7.24
CA ASN A 103 -9.28 -11.33 7.45
C ASN A 103 -10.73 -11.60 7.84
N ALA A 104 -11.16 -12.86 7.76
CA ALA A 104 -12.55 -13.27 8.03
C ALA A 104 -13.00 -13.05 9.49
N GLY A 105 -12.05 -12.90 10.42
CA GLY A 105 -12.34 -12.57 11.83
C GLY A 105 -12.71 -11.11 12.04
N ILE A 106 -12.41 -10.22 11.09
CA ILE A 106 -12.74 -8.80 11.19
C ILE A 106 -14.15 -8.57 10.66
N GLN A 107 -15.04 -8.19 11.58
CA GLN A 107 -16.41 -7.81 11.27
C GLN A 107 -16.51 -6.29 11.21
N TYR A 108 -17.23 -5.76 10.22
CA TYR A 108 -17.49 -4.33 10.11
C TYR A 108 -18.99 -4.07 9.97
N GLN A 109 -19.44 -2.92 10.47
CA GLN A 109 -20.85 -2.52 10.42
C GLN A 109 -21.05 -1.55 9.25
N ALA A 110 -21.81 -1.99 8.25
CA ALA A 110 -22.27 -1.15 7.14
C ALA A 110 -23.79 -1.24 7.03
N ASN A 111 -24.39 -0.29 6.31
CA ASN A 111 -25.82 -0.33 6.04
C ASN A 111 -26.17 -1.63 5.28
N PRO A 112 -27.02 -2.52 5.80
CA PRO A 112 -27.39 -3.76 5.12
C PRO A 112 -27.99 -3.54 3.73
N ALA A 113 -28.67 -2.40 3.51
CA ALA A 113 -29.22 -2.04 2.20
C ALA A 113 -28.14 -1.76 1.14
N ASP A 114 -26.89 -1.55 1.56
CA ASP A 114 -25.75 -1.40 0.66
C ASP A 114 -25.11 -2.75 0.29
N ASN A 115 -25.70 -3.88 0.69
CA ASN A 115 -25.26 -5.24 0.38
C ASN A 115 -23.77 -5.49 0.70
N PRO A 116 -23.29 -5.24 1.92
CA PRO A 116 -21.88 -5.41 2.27
C PRO A 116 -21.43 -6.87 2.10
N ALA A 117 -20.31 -7.09 1.41
CA ALA A 117 -19.67 -8.40 1.32
C ALA A 117 -18.62 -8.57 2.45
N PRO A 118 -18.54 -9.74 3.10
CA PRO A 118 -17.61 -9.95 4.21
C PRO A 118 -16.15 -9.85 3.78
N LEU A 119 -15.27 -9.52 4.74
CA LEU A 119 -13.81 -9.59 4.57
C LEU A 119 -13.33 -11.06 4.61
N PRO A 120 -12.13 -11.37 4.07
CA PRO A 120 -11.22 -10.46 3.36
C PRO A 120 -11.67 -10.16 1.94
N TRP A 121 -11.22 -9.02 1.41
CA TRP A 121 -11.40 -8.66 0.00
C TRP A 121 -10.08 -8.79 -0.74
N ASN A 122 -10.11 -9.26 -1.99
CA ASN A 122 -8.91 -9.29 -2.81
C ASN A 122 -8.61 -7.91 -3.40
N ILE A 123 -7.41 -7.39 -3.12
CA ILE A 123 -6.81 -6.31 -3.90
C ILE A 123 -5.97 -6.92 -5.02
N THR A 124 -6.21 -6.47 -6.26
CA THR A 124 -5.59 -7.02 -7.46
C THR A 124 -4.61 -6.02 -8.07
N PHE A 125 -3.43 -6.48 -8.46
CA PHE A 125 -2.48 -5.69 -9.24
C PHE A 125 -2.92 -5.66 -10.69
N ASP A 126 -3.62 -4.63 -11.11
CA ASP A 126 -4.03 -4.49 -12.51
C ASP A 126 -3.00 -3.74 -13.36
N ASN A 127 -2.11 -2.96 -12.73
CA ASN A 127 -1.06 -2.18 -13.39
C ASN A 127 -1.58 -1.27 -14.52
N VAL A 128 -2.85 -0.83 -14.44
CA VAL A 128 -3.46 0.11 -15.37
C VAL A 128 -4.20 1.20 -14.60
N PRO A 129 -3.60 2.40 -14.43
CA PRO A 129 -2.27 2.83 -14.91
C PRO A 129 -1.11 2.15 -14.15
N PRO A 130 0.17 2.38 -14.51
CA PRO A 130 1.29 1.75 -13.82
C PRO A 130 1.21 1.88 -12.29
N ASP A 131 1.63 0.81 -11.60
CA ASP A 131 1.62 0.69 -10.13
C ASP A 131 0.21 0.69 -9.51
N HIS A 132 -0.85 0.60 -10.31
CA HIS A 132 -2.23 0.59 -9.81
C HIS A 132 -2.65 -0.79 -9.28
N TRP A 133 -3.33 -0.73 -8.14
CA TRP A 133 -3.95 -1.83 -7.45
C TRP A 133 -5.42 -1.51 -7.21
N SER A 134 -6.29 -2.51 -7.22
CA SER A 134 -7.72 -2.22 -7.09
C SER A 134 -8.50 -3.34 -6.40
N ILE A 135 -9.52 -2.96 -5.64
CA ILE A 135 -10.52 -3.89 -5.10
C ILE A 135 -11.76 -3.76 -5.96
N ALA A 136 -12.21 -4.87 -6.56
CA ALA A 136 -13.39 -4.86 -7.41
C ALA A 136 -14.67 -4.58 -6.61
N LYS A 137 -15.65 -3.93 -7.21
CA LYS A 137 -16.96 -3.70 -6.57
C LYS A 137 -17.64 -5.00 -6.11
N THR A 138 -17.41 -6.10 -6.82
CA THR A 138 -17.92 -7.43 -6.48
C THR A 138 -17.28 -8.03 -5.23
N GLU A 139 -16.08 -7.59 -4.86
CA GLU A 139 -15.46 -7.95 -3.59
C GLU A 139 -16.08 -7.14 -2.44
N ILE A 140 -16.49 -5.89 -2.71
CA ILE A 140 -17.04 -4.96 -1.71
C ILE A 140 -18.53 -5.22 -1.44
N GLN A 141 -19.29 -5.61 -2.47
CA GLN A 141 -20.73 -5.80 -2.39
C GLN A 141 -21.18 -7.13 -2.97
N ASN A 142 -22.17 -7.76 -2.33
CA ASN A 142 -22.86 -8.91 -2.87
C ASN A 142 -24.33 -8.97 -2.39
N PRO A 143 -25.34 -8.82 -3.27
CA PRO A 143 -25.24 -8.52 -4.70
C PRO A 143 -24.80 -7.07 -4.97
N THR A 144 -24.14 -6.83 -6.10
CA THR A 144 -23.68 -5.48 -6.47
C THR A 144 -24.84 -4.53 -6.73
N SER A 145 -24.76 -3.29 -6.24
CA SER A 145 -25.79 -2.26 -6.44
C SER A 145 -25.21 -0.99 -7.09
N SER A 146 -25.17 0.14 -6.39
CA SER A 146 -24.61 1.41 -6.90
C SER A 146 -23.16 1.61 -6.46
N ASN A 147 -22.40 2.41 -7.22
CA ASN A 147 -21.04 2.77 -6.84
C ASN A 147 -21.00 3.57 -5.52
N ASN A 148 -21.98 4.44 -5.28
CA ASN A 148 -22.09 5.15 -4.01
C ASN A 148 -22.33 4.20 -2.82
N ALA A 149 -23.13 3.14 -3.00
CA ALA A 149 -23.32 2.12 -1.98
C ALA A 149 -22.01 1.36 -1.71
N ALA A 150 -21.29 0.94 -2.76
CA ALA A 150 -19.99 0.31 -2.63
C ALA A 150 -18.97 1.23 -1.91
N SER A 151 -18.95 2.52 -2.23
CA SER A 151 -18.07 3.50 -1.56
C SER A 151 -18.36 3.64 -0.07
N ARG A 152 -19.63 3.58 0.36
CA ARG A 152 -20.01 3.60 1.78
C ARG A 152 -19.58 2.33 2.49
N VAL A 153 -19.78 1.16 1.85
CA VAL A 153 -19.32 -0.12 2.39
C VAL A 153 -17.80 -0.15 2.53
N ALA A 154 -17.07 0.32 1.50
CA ALA A 154 -15.62 0.45 1.55
C ALA A 154 -15.16 1.37 2.68
N ALA A 155 -15.80 2.53 2.86
CA ALA A 155 -15.47 3.43 3.96
C ALA A 155 -15.64 2.77 5.34
N ALA A 156 -16.76 2.06 5.56
CA ALA A 156 -17.03 1.36 6.80
C ALA A 156 -16.01 0.22 7.07
N ALA A 157 -15.69 -0.57 6.04
CA ALA A 157 -14.72 -1.65 6.16
C ALA A 157 -13.31 -1.11 6.45
N PHE A 158 -12.85 -0.11 5.69
CA PHE A 158 -11.51 0.46 5.89
C PHE A 158 -11.37 1.21 7.22
N GLN A 159 -12.45 1.78 7.75
CA GLN A 159 -12.45 2.34 9.11
C GLN A 159 -12.12 1.27 10.15
N VAL A 160 -12.79 0.11 10.08
CA VAL A 160 -12.54 -0.99 11.02
C VAL A 160 -11.16 -1.60 10.81
N LEU A 161 -10.76 -1.81 9.55
CA LEU A 161 -9.44 -2.33 9.21
C LEU A 161 -8.34 -1.43 9.80
N ALA A 162 -8.42 -0.11 9.60
CA ALA A 162 -7.44 0.83 10.13
C ALA A 162 -7.36 0.89 11.67
N ASN A 163 -8.42 0.48 12.36
CA ASN A 163 -8.49 0.43 13.83
C ASN A 163 -8.18 -0.96 14.41
N THR A 164 -8.03 -1.98 13.57
CA THR A 164 -7.82 -3.37 14.01
C THR A 164 -6.35 -3.77 13.83
N ALA A 165 -5.67 -4.08 14.92
CA ALA A 165 -4.28 -4.56 14.87
C ALA A 165 -4.18 -5.84 14.03
N GLY A 166 -3.15 -5.92 13.18
CA GLY A 166 -2.94 -7.07 12.30
C GLY A 166 -3.86 -7.14 11.07
N SER A 167 -4.64 -6.10 10.78
CA SER A 167 -5.46 -6.01 9.56
C SER A 167 -4.65 -5.79 8.27
N GLY A 168 -3.40 -5.31 8.41
CA GLY A 168 -2.58 -4.83 7.29
C GLY A 168 -2.97 -3.45 6.76
N VAL A 169 -3.89 -2.73 7.40
CA VAL A 169 -4.32 -1.38 7.00
C VAL A 169 -3.96 -0.37 8.07
N THR A 170 -3.32 0.73 7.69
CA THR A 170 -2.97 1.82 8.59
C THR A 170 -3.29 3.19 7.97
N VAL A 171 -3.42 4.20 8.83
CA VAL A 171 -3.46 5.61 8.43
C VAL A 171 -2.07 6.19 8.58
N ILE A 172 -1.57 6.89 7.57
CA ILE A 172 -0.29 7.61 7.63
C ILE A 172 -0.46 9.09 7.30
N ASN A 173 0.46 9.90 7.82
CA ASN A 173 0.48 11.35 7.62
C ASN A 173 0.71 11.73 6.15
N GLY A 174 -0.06 12.71 5.70
CA GLY A 174 0.19 13.48 4.48
C GLY A 174 0.60 14.90 4.84
N THR A 175 -0.16 15.89 4.40
CA THR A 175 0.04 17.29 4.81
C THR A 175 -0.34 17.51 6.28
N LEU A 176 -1.35 16.79 6.79
CA LEU A 176 -1.64 16.76 8.23
C LEU A 176 -0.66 15.82 8.94
N GLN A 177 -0.15 16.27 10.09
CA GLN A 177 0.88 15.55 10.86
C GLN A 177 0.33 14.75 12.05
N ASN A 178 -1.00 14.71 12.18
CA ASN A 178 -1.74 14.05 13.25
C ASN A 178 -2.80 13.09 12.68
N CYS A 179 -2.55 12.49 11.51
CA CYS A 179 -3.52 11.61 10.87
C CYS A 179 -3.82 10.39 11.73
N ALA A 180 -5.10 10.14 11.97
CA ALA A 180 -5.56 9.05 12.81
C ALA A 180 -6.79 8.37 12.22
N ALA A 181 -7.02 7.12 12.64
CA ALA A 181 -8.20 6.38 12.24
C ALA A 181 -9.45 6.73 13.09
N GLN A 182 -9.26 7.30 14.28
CA GLN A 182 -10.30 7.73 15.21
C GLN A 182 -9.75 8.79 16.18
#